data_AF-A0A9W6VRK1-F1
#
_entry.id   AF-A0A9W6VRK1-F1
#
_cell.length_a   1.000
_cell.length_b   1.000
_cell.length_c   1.000
_cell.angle_alpha   90.00
_cell.angle_beta   90.00
_cell.angle_gamma   90.00
#
_symmetry.space_group_name_H-M   'P 1'
#
loop_
_entity.id
_entity.type
_entity.pdbx_description
1 polymer ?
#
loop_
_entity_poly.entity_id
_entity_poly.type
_entity_poly.pdbx_seq_one_letter_code
_entity_poly.pdbx_strand_id
1 'polypeptide(L)'
;MTTSAGPGTDRPQDQRRWTWEHPDGPHWLLLGDVGFEGSCEDDIPLALCTEIEGLFVDLPPRQRERFTLVGCTPGGALADLLDRLPVEALGTERAWLGDICITGPPPPPGTPPSWWGEDLSDVIVLAQRPNPTMPETVDIDLDGFVHIYDRTDAVKRPGDVTEFVLLSRDEMPYGTCSDVTGVFREQAASPVPQVRLLGCRPETPMLTALDAVGQATEAGLRRRRIRAEVYRVAVDGSAGRVIDAVVSGTVEAGEPSRLGTGLIDVTVDSDPREPLPSGILGILEHWNAGRPAEKSLWAGYDRELRHHWAGVALAHRSNMPDRPAGTTYDLDGRFVTDIEGFYCAIGEAINGPGGYFGWNLDALDDCLRGRFGARAPFRLVWHDSAIARRHLVAGYDRRRLAPAITLEYLLGMLAAHHVEVVLR
;
A
#
# COMPACT_ATOMS: atom_id res chain seq x y z
N MET A 1 -29.58 -42.24 -27.32
CA MET A 1 -28.48 -41.55 -28.02
C MET A 1 -28.17 -40.30 -27.23
N THR A 2 -27.00 -40.30 -26.63
CA THR A 2 -26.41 -39.30 -25.76
C THR A 2 -25.46 -38.41 -26.57
N THR A 3 -25.54 -37.10 -26.40
CA THR A 3 -24.49 -36.12 -26.71
C THR A 3 -24.68 -34.94 -25.74
N SER A 4 -24.13 -35.02 -24.53
CA SER A 4 -22.80 -34.48 -24.13
C SER A 4 -22.76 -32.95 -24.02
N ALA A 5 -23.27 -32.41 -22.90
CA ALA A 5 -22.85 -31.12 -22.38
C ALA A 5 -21.48 -31.31 -21.70
N GLY A 6 -20.45 -30.61 -22.18
CA GLY A 6 -19.12 -30.61 -21.56
C GLY A 6 -19.11 -29.81 -20.26
N PRO A 7 -18.41 -30.24 -19.19
CA PRO A 7 -18.33 -29.51 -17.95
C PRO A 7 -17.18 -28.49 -18.05
N GLY A 8 -17.51 -27.20 -18.09
CA GLY A 8 -16.51 -26.16 -18.31
C GLY A 8 -16.91 -24.79 -17.80
N THR A 9 -17.64 -24.68 -16.70
CA THR A 9 -17.93 -23.38 -16.07
C THR A 9 -18.15 -23.55 -14.57
N ASP A 10 -17.07 -23.68 -13.80
CA ASP A 10 -17.10 -23.38 -12.37
C ASP A 10 -15.67 -23.09 -11.84
N ARG A 11 -14.99 -22.15 -12.50
CA ARG A 11 -13.76 -21.55 -11.98
C ARG A 11 -14.02 -20.06 -11.73
N PRO A 12 -13.53 -19.53 -10.58
CA PRO A 12 -13.42 -18.09 -10.35
C PRO A 12 -12.86 -17.37 -11.60
N GLN A 13 -13.35 -16.16 -11.89
CA GLN A 13 -13.10 -15.51 -13.19
C GLN A 13 -11.62 -15.12 -13.38
N ASP A 14 -10.91 -14.84 -12.28
CA ASP A 14 -9.44 -14.70 -12.18
C ASP A 14 -8.68 -15.98 -12.57
N GLN A 15 -9.33 -17.15 -12.53
CA GLN A 15 -8.76 -18.46 -12.86
C GLN A 15 -9.13 -18.95 -14.27
N ARG A 16 -9.86 -18.15 -15.05
CA ARG A 16 -10.17 -18.45 -16.45
C ARG A 16 -8.96 -18.14 -17.33
N ARG A 17 -8.76 -18.94 -18.38
CA ARG A 17 -7.74 -18.68 -19.39
C ARG A 17 -8.31 -17.72 -20.43
N TRP A 18 -7.65 -16.59 -20.62
CA TRP A 18 -8.07 -15.57 -21.58
C TRP A 18 -7.34 -15.78 -22.91
N THR A 19 -8.11 -15.91 -23.99
CA THR A 19 -7.58 -16.12 -25.35
C THR A 19 -7.59 -14.81 -26.14
N TRP A 20 -6.56 -14.61 -26.98
CA TRP A 20 -6.38 -13.40 -27.78
C TRP A 20 -5.88 -13.76 -29.17
N GLU A 21 -6.45 -13.12 -30.19
CA GLU A 21 -6.20 -13.45 -31.58
C GLU A 21 -5.17 -12.53 -32.27
N HIS A 22 -4.68 -11.49 -31.57
CA HIS A 22 -3.67 -10.57 -32.11
C HIS A 22 -2.23 -10.94 -31.70
N PRO A 23 -1.22 -10.60 -32.52
CA PRO A 23 0.16 -11.05 -32.34
C PRO A 23 0.83 -10.57 -31.04
N ASP A 24 0.49 -9.37 -30.56
CA ASP A 24 0.81 -8.90 -29.22
C ASP A 24 -0.39 -9.20 -28.31
N GLY A 25 -0.25 -10.18 -27.42
CA GLY A 25 -1.28 -10.61 -26.47
C GLY A 25 -1.83 -9.45 -25.60
N PRO A 26 -2.99 -9.60 -24.95
CA PRO A 26 -3.43 -8.61 -23.98
C PRO A 26 -2.53 -8.76 -22.75
N HIS A 27 -1.95 -7.66 -22.29
CA HIS A 27 -1.12 -7.71 -21.09
C HIS A 27 -1.93 -7.48 -19.81
N TRP A 28 -3.11 -6.88 -19.95
CA TRP A 28 -3.89 -6.38 -18.85
C TRP A 28 -5.34 -6.83 -18.92
N LEU A 29 -5.87 -7.27 -17.78
CA LEU A 29 -7.29 -7.57 -17.57
C LEU A 29 -7.80 -6.63 -16.47
N LEU A 30 -8.92 -5.97 -16.75
CA LEU A 30 -9.61 -5.12 -15.79
C LEU A 30 -10.86 -5.83 -15.27
N LEU A 31 -10.93 -6.05 -13.95
CA LEU A 31 -12.11 -6.61 -13.27
C LEU A 31 -12.68 -5.57 -12.31
N GLY A 32 -13.98 -5.30 -12.40
CA GLY A 32 -14.68 -4.34 -11.55
C GLY A 32 -16.00 -3.90 -12.16
N ASP A 33 -16.51 -2.75 -11.74
CA ASP A 33 -17.91 -2.36 -11.99
C ASP A 33 -18.06 -0.94 -12.55
N VAL A 34 -19.27 -0.64 -13.03
CA VAL A 34 -19.65 0.61 -13.69
C VAL A 34 -20.89 1.21 -13.02
N GLY A 35 -20.87 2.51 -12.73
CA GLY A 35 -22.07 3.26 -12.33
C GLY A 35 -22.60 3.08 -10.90
N PHE A 36 -21.86 2.37 -10.05
CA PHE A 36 -21.99 2.20 -8.59
C PHE A 36 -23.35 2.58 -7.94
N GLU A 37 -24.34 1.68 -8.02
CA GLU A 37 -25.48 1.55 -7.10
C GLU A 37 -25.48 0.13 -6.50
N GLY A 38 -24.66 -0.13 -5.47
CA GLY A 38 -24.57 -1.46 -4.82
C GLY A 38 -23.19 -1.80 -4.27
N SER A 39 -23.04 -3.00 -3.69
CA SER A 39 -21.73 -3.56 -3.32
C SER A 39 -20.92 -3.81 -4.58
N CYS A 40 -19.73 -3.22 -4.71
CA CYS A 40 -18.83 -3.46 -5.84
C CYS A 40 -18.59 -4.97 -5.99
N GLU A 41 -19.00 -5.54 -7.12
CA GLU A 41 -18.60 -6.89 -7.51
C GLU A 41 -17.27 -6.77 -8.25
N ASP A 42 -16.15 -6.99 -7.54
CA ASP A 42 -14.78 -6.81 -8.04
C ASP A 42 -14.35 -7.86 -9.10
N ASP A 43 -15.27 -8.71 -9.57
CA ASP A 43 -15.00 -9.86 -10.45
C ASP A 43 -15.63 -9.74 -11.85
N ILE A 44 -16.24 -8.60 -12.21
CA ILE A 44 -16.87 -8.42 -13.52
C ILE A 44 -15.82 -7.92 -14.54
N PRO A 45 -15.58 -8.62 -15.66
CA PRO A 45 -14.60 -8.16 -16.64
C PRO A 45 -15.10 -6.90 -17.36
N LEU A 46 -14.28 -5.85 -17.32
CA LEU A 46 -14.54 -4.60 -18.03
C LEU A 46 -13.86 -4.56 -19.38
N ALA A 47 -12.58 -4.94 -19.45
CA ALA A 47 -11.82 -4.94 -20.69
C ALA A 47 -10.56 -5.81 -20.57
N LEU A 48 -10.09 -6.31 -21.72
CA LEU A 48 -8.71 -6.75 -21.90
C LEU A 48 -7.97 -5.71 -22.73
N CYS A 49 -6.82 -5.27 -22.26
CA CYS A 49 -6.05 -4.21 -22.91
C CYS A 49 -4.61 -4.65 -23.17
N THR A 50 -4.01 -4.06 -24.20
CA THR A 50 -2.62 -4.33 -24.56
C THR A 50 -1.67 -3.52 -23.67
N GLU A 51 -2.03 -2.27 -23.34
CA GLU A 51 -1.19 -1.38 -22.53
C GLU A 51 -2.05 -0.48 -21.63
N ILE A 52 -1.46 0.00 -20.53
CA ILE A 52 -2.04 1.00 -19.63
C ILE A 52 -1.04 2.13 -19.38
N GLU A 53 -1.34 3.32 -19.88
CA GLU A 53 -0.56 4.54 -19.61
C GLU A 53 -1.14 5.30 -18.41
N GLY A 54 -0.27 5.82 -17.55
CA GLY A 54 -0.64 6.68 -16.42
C GLY A 54 -0.93 5.95 -15.10
N LEU A 55 -1.04 4.61 -15.11
CA LEU A 55 -1.21 3.84 -13.87
C LEU A 55 0.12 3.58 -13.13
N PHE A 56 1.22 3.48 -13.88
CA PHE A 56 2.56 3.24 -13.35
C PHE A 56 3.45 4.45 -13.64
N VAL A 57 3.67 5.30 -12.64
CA VAL A 57 4.41 6.56 -12.75
C VAL A 57 5.21 6.79 -11.48
N ASP A 58 6.51 7.05 -11.61
CA ASP A 58 7.34 7.40 -10.47
C ASP A 58 7.03 8.82 -10.00
N LEU A 59 6.49 8.92 -8.79
CA LEU A 59 6.29 10.20 -8.13
C LEU A 59 7.59 10.67 -7.47
N PRO A 60 7.80 12.00 -7.36
CA PRO A 60 8.86 12.51 -6.53
C PRO A 60 8.65 12.07 -5.06
N PRO A 61 9.75 11.98 -4.28
CA PRO A 61 9.67 11.71 -2.87
C PRO A 61 8.67 12.64 -2.18
N ARG A 62 7.95 12.10 -1.20
CA ARG A 62 6.99 12.89 -0.44
C ARG A 62 7.69 14.07 0.20
N GLN A 63 7.15 15.26 -0.01
CA GLN A 63 7.68 16.47 0.63
C GLN A 63 7.21 16.53 2.07
N ARG A 64 8.08 17.04 2.94
CA ARG A 64 7.73 17.36 4.32
C ARG A 64 6.82 18.59 4.33
N GLU A 65 5.88 18.57 5.24
CA GLU A 65 4.82 19.56 5.37
C GLU A 65 5.04 20.34 6.67
N ARG A 66 4.57 21.60 6.69
CA ARG A 66 4.68 22.48 7.85
C ARG A 66 3.35 22.58 8.56
N PHE A 67 3.41 22.50 9.87
CA PHE A 67 2.25 22.59 10.75
C PHE A 67 2.52 23.61 11.84
N THR A 68 1.47 24.22 12.36
CA THR A 68 1.59 25.06 13.56
C THR A 68 0.56 24.61 14.57
N LEU A 69 1.06 24.22 15.75
CA LEU A 69 0.25 24.02 16.94
C LEU A 69 0.09 25.39 17.63
N VAL A 70 -1.14 25.80 17.93
CA VAL A 70 -1.47 27.16 18.37
C VAL A 70 -1.96 27.13 19.81
N GLY A 71 -1.38 28.01 20.64
CA GLY A 71 -1.82 28.19 22.03
C GLY A 71 -1.70 26.91 22.84
N CYS A 72 -0.52 26.31 22.84
CA CYS A 72 -0.26 25.03 23.47
C CYS A 72 0.26 25.16 24.89
N THR A 73 -0.10 24.15 25.70
CA THR A 73 0.53 23.82 26.97
C THR A 73 1.31 22.51 26.78
N PRO A 74 2.62 22.58 26.48
CA PRO A 74 3.44 21.39 26.26
C PRO A 74 3.45 20.47 27.49
N GLY A 75 3.44 19.17 27.25
CA GLY A 75 3.54 18.14 28.28
C GLY A 75 4.48 17.01 27.87
N GLY A 76 4.88 16.19 28.84
CA GLY A 76 5.68 14.99 28.61
C GLY A 76 6.93 15.24 27.77
N ALA A 77 7.16 14.38 26.78
CA ALA A 77 8.35 14.43 25.94
C ALA A 77 8.47 15.73 25.12
N LEU A 78 7.35 16.37 24.76
CA LEU A 78 7.37 17.65 24.06
C LEU A 78 7.89 18.77 24.97
N ALA A 79 7.42 18.85 26.22
CA ALA A 79 7.95 19.81 27.19
C ALA A 79 9.44 19.57 27.47
N ASP A 80 9.83 18.31 27.73
CA ASP A 80 11.22 17.93 27.98
C ASP A 80 12.16 18.25 26.81
N LEU A 81 11.65 18.19 25.58
CA LEU A 81 12.40 18.54 24.36
C LEU A 81 12.59 20.05 24.25
N LEU A 82 11.51 20.82 24.45
CA LEU A 82 11.54 22.28 24.35
C LEU A 82 12.39 22.94 25.44
N ASP A 83 12.40 22.38 26.66
CA ASP A 83 13.17 22.90 27.79
C ASP A 83 14.67 22.62 27.65
N ARG A 84 15.05 21.49 27.05
CA ARG A 84 16.46 21.07 26.98
C ARG A 84 17.22 21.70 25.80
N LEU A 85 16.52 22.06 24.72
CA LEU A 85 17.16 22.43 23.47
C LEU A 85 17.39 23.94 23.38
N PRO A 86 18.61 24.37 23.05
CA PRO A 86 18.84 25.77 22.71
C PRO A 86 18.11 26.09 21.39
N VAL A 87 17.72 27.34 21.19
CA VAL A 87 16.91 27.77 20.02
C VAL A 87 17.60 27.41 18.70
N GLU A 88 18.94 27.42 18.66
CA GLU A 88 19.73 27.09 17.47
C GLU A 88 19.70 25.60 17.10
N ALA A 89 19.23 24.73 18.00
CA ALA A 89 19.08 23.30 17.74
C ALA A 89 17.70 22.93 17.16
N LEU A 90 16.73 23.87 17.17
CA LEU A 90 15.43 23.66 16.53
C LEU A 90 15.59 23.58 15.00
N GLY A 91 14.77 22.76 14.37
CA GLY A 91 14.87 22.45 12.95
C GLY A 91 16.00 21.47 12.56
N THR A 92 16.64 20.83 13.54
CA THR A 92 17.63 19.77 13.32
C THR A 92 17.12 18.42 13.83
N GLU A 93 17.80 17.32 13.49
CA GLU A 93 17.53 15.97 14.01
C GLU A 93 17.53 15.91 15.56
N ARG A 94 18.16 16.87 16.25
CA ARG A 94 18.16 16.94 17.72
C ARG A 94 16.79 17.36 18.28
N ALA A 95 15.96 18.01 17.47
CA ALA A 95 14.60 18.44 17.78
C ALA A 95 13.54 17.47 17.22
N TRP A 96 13.93 16.23 16.94
CA TRP A 96 13.02 15.18 16.49
C TRP A 96 12.15 14.67 17.65
N LEU A 97 10.84 14.66 17.44
CA LEU A 97 9.83 14.20 18.39
C LEU A 97 9.23 12.83 18.00
N GLY A 98 9.40 12.41 16.74
CA GLY A 98 8.81 11.18 16.21
C GLY A 98 7.36 11.38 15.79
N ASP A 99 6.47 10.47 16.17
CA ASP A 99 5.07 10.50 15.76
C ASP A 99 4.21 11.28 16.78
N ILE A 100 3.24 12.07 16.30
CA ILE A 100 2.26 12.80 17.10
C ILE A 100 0.86 12.45 16.60
N CYS A 101 0.00 11.98 17.47
CA CYS A 101 -1.43 11.89 17.23
C CYS A 101 -2.11 13.16 17.73
N ILE A 102 -2.89 13.81 16.85
CA ILE A 102 -3.74 14.95 17.17
C ILE A 102 -5.16 14.44 17.32
N THR A 103 -5.74 14.60 18.49
CA THR A 103 -7.08 14.11 18.80
C THR A 103 -7.89 15.12 19.60
N GLY A 104 -9.16 14.82 19.82
CA GLY A 104 -10.04 15.61 20.68
C GLY A 104 -9.87 15.22 22.15
N PRO A 105 -10.43 16.01 23.07
CA PRO A 105 -10.45 15.62 24.47
C PRO A 105 -11.18 14.28 24.64
N PRO A 106 -10.71 13.42 25.58
CA PRO A 106 -11.33 12.13 25.81
C PRO A 106 -12.80 12.32 26.16
N PRO A 107 -13.70 11.50 25.59
CA PRO A 107 -15.12 11.60 25.91
C PRO A 107 -15.36 11.25 27.38
N PRO A 108 -16.53 11.62 27.94
CA PRO A 108 -16.94 11.18 29.27
C PRO A 108 -16.85 9.65 29.45
N PRO A 109 -16.71 9.15 30.69
CA PRO A 109 -16.69 7.73 30.96
C PRO A 109 -17.94 7.02 30.43
N GLY A 110 -17.76 5.95 29.66
CA GLY A 110 -18.86 5.16 29.08
C GLY A 110 -19.33 5.62 27.70
N THR A 111 -18.73 6.67 27.13
CA THR A 111 -18.92 7.06 25.72
C THR A 111 -17.77 6.56 24.85
N PRO A 112 -18.05 6.11 23.60
CA PRO A 112 -17.00 5.74 22.66
C PRO A 112 -16.11 6.96 22.34
N PRO A 113 -14.81 6.75 21.99
CA PRO A 113 -13.88 7.82 21.65
C PRO A 113 -14.53 8.82 20.70
N SER A 114 -14.52 10.10 21.09
CA SER A 114 -15.29 11.16 20.46
C SER A 114 -14.85 11.40 19.02
N TRP A 115 -13.56 11.21 18.74
CA TRP A 115 -12.96 11.41 17.43
C TRP A 115 -11.46 11.05 17.48
N TRP A 116 -10.92 10.62 16.34
CA TRP A 116 -9.48 10.51 16.10
C TRP A 116 -9.14 11.49 15.00
N GLY A 117 -8.21 12.42 15.27
CA GLY A 117 -7.85 13.47 14.33
C GLY A 117 -6.84 13.05 13.29
N GLU A 118 -5.71 13.75 13.26
CA GLU A 118 -4.62 13.47 12.33
C GLU A 118 -3.40 12.95 13.05
N ASP A 119 -2.77 11.94 12.46
CA ASP A 119 -1.45 11.48 12.87
C ASP A 119 -0.39 12.19 12.03
N LEU A 120 0.59 12.78 12.70
CA LEU A 120 1.80 13.31 12.11
C LEU A 120 2.94 12.32 12.39
N SER A 121 3.79 12.10 11.39
CA SER A 121 4.91 11.19 11.47
C SER A 121 6.25 11.88 11.19
N ASP A 122 7.31 11.33 11.79
CA ASP A 122 8.69 11.81 11.66
C ASP A 122 8.82 13.33 11.94
N VAL A 123 8.16 13.82 12.99
CA VAL A 123 8.02 15.25 13.28
C VAL A 123 9.29 15.83 13.91
N ILE A 124 9.67 17.01 13.43
CA ILE A 124 10.75 17.85 13.97
C ILE A 124 10.16 19.19 14.40
N VAL A 125 10.56 19.67 15.58
CA VAL A 125 10.20 21.01 16.05
C VAL A 125 11.08 22.06 15.38
N LEU A 126 10.47 22.99 14.65
CA LEU A 126 11.15 24.08 13.94
C LEU A 126 11.35 25.31 14.80
N ALA A 127 10.33 25.71 15.56
CA ALA A 127 10.34 26.93 16.36
C ALA A 127 9.30 26.86 17.47
N GLN A 128 9.52 27.64 18.53
CA GLN A 128 8.53 27.94 19.55
C GLN A 128 8.49 29.45 19.82
N ARG A 129 7.30 29.98 20.11
CA ARG A 129 7.09 31.40 20.45
C ARG A 129 5.94 31.56 21.45
N PRO A 130 5.97 32.57 22.34
CA PRO A 130 4.81 32.91 23.16
C PRO A 130 3.59 33.23 22.28
N ASN A 131 2.43 32.72 22.66
CA ASN A 131 1.19 33.01 21.94
C ASN A 131 0.76 34.48 22.19
N PRO A 132 0.36 35.23 21.15
CA PRO A 132 0.06 36.65 21.29
C PRO A 132 -1.29 36.95 21.98
N THR A 133 -2.21 35.99 22.01
CA THR A 133 -3.59 36.19 22.50
C THR A 133 -3.88 35.46 23.82
N MET A 134 -3.13 34.40 24.13
CA MET A 134 -3.25 33.58 25.34
C MET A 134 -1.94 33.61 26.14
N PRO A 135 -1.83 34.52 27.12
CA PRO A 135 -0.69 34.55 28.04
C PRO A 135 -0.51 33.18 28.69
N GLU A 136 0.74 32.73 28.85
CA GLU A 136 1.16 31.41 29.38
C GLU A 136 1.11 30.22 28.41
N THR A 137 0.68 30.42 27.16
CA THR A 137 0.74 29.37 26.11
C THR A 137 1.77 29.69 25.03
N VAL A 138 2.16 28.68 24.25
CA VAL A 138 3.14 28.81 23.16
C VAL A 138 2.59 28.32 21.82
N ASP A 139 2.98 28.96 20.74
CA ASP A 139 2.81 28.40 19.39
C ASP A 139 4.07 27.62 19.02
N ILE A 140 3.88 26.46 18.39
CA ILE A 140 4.96 25.55 18.01
C ILE A 140 4.85 25.26 16.52
N ASP A 141 5.90 25.59 15.78
CA ASP A 141 5.99 25.23 14.37
C ASP A 141 6.68 23.87 14.23
N LEU A 142 6.09 23.01 13.42
CA LEU A 142 6.51 21.64 13.18
C LEU A 142 6.78 21.41 11.70
N ASP A 143 7.62 20.42 11.43
CA ASP A 143 7.91 19.89 10.10
C ASP A 143 7.84 18.37 10.14
N GLY A 144 7.10 17.75 9.24
CA GLY A 144 6.85 16.30 9.29
C GLY A 144 6.03 15.80 8.11
N PHE A 145 5.43 14.62 8.26
CA PHE A 145 4.48 14.07 7.30
C PHE A 145 3.12 13.88 7.95
N VAL A 146 2.04 14.04 7.21
CA VAL A 146 0.73 13.53 7.66
C VAL A 146 0.65 12.05 7.34
N HIS A 147 0.28 11.22 8.30
CA HIS A 147 0.13 9.79 8.13
C HIS A 147 -1.14 9.50 7.32
N ILE A 148 -0.98 9.29 6.02
CA ILE A 148 -2.05 8.94 5.08
C ILE A 148 -1.58 7.77 4.22
N TYR A 149 -2.53 6.96 3.80
CA TYR A 149 -2.27 5.87 2.86
C TYR A 149 -2.05 6.41 1.45
N ASP A 150 -2.90 7.35 1.01
CA ASP A 150 -2.82 8.00 -0.30
C ASP A 150 -2.70 9.52 -0.13
N ARG A 151 -1.73 10.17 -0.81
CA ARG A 151 -1.52 11.63 -0.74
C ARG A 151 -2.71 12.47 -1.17
N THR A 152 -3.67 11.87 -1.87
CA THR A 152 -4.88 12.56 -2.32
C THR A 152 -6.01 12.53 -1.29
N ASP A 153 -5.89 11.72 -0.23
CA ASP A 153 -6.93 11.57 0.77
C ASP A 153 -7.29 12.89 1.46
N ALA A 154 -8.58 13.13 1.59
CA ALA A 154 -9.09 14.24 2.40
C ALA A 154 -9.15 13.82 3.87
N VAL A 155 -8.82 14.74 4.76
CA VAL A 155 -9.01 14.56 6.20
C VAL A 155 -9.82 15.73 6.73
N LYS A 156 -11.06 15.45 7.13
CA LYS A 156 -12.01 16.48 7.51
C LYS A 156 -11.78 16.93 8.94
N ARG A 157 -11.68 18.23 9.14
CA ARG A 157 -11.71 18.85 10.47
C ARG A 157 -13.12 18.74 11.07
N PRO A 158 -13.28 18.24 12.30
CA PRO A 158 -14.55 18.32 13.01
C PRO A 158 -14.90 19.77 13.37
N GLY A 159 -16.19 20.11 13.29
CA GLY A 159 -16.66 21.48 13.55
C GLY A 159 -16.85 21.84 15.03
N ASP A 160 -16.84 20.85 15.92
CA ASP A 160 -17.17 20.96 17.36
C ASP A 160 -15.96 20.86 18.30
N VAL A 161 -14.76 20.62 17.74
CA VAL A 161 -13.52 20.54 18.51
C VAL A 161 -12.97 21.94 18.77
N THR A 162 -12.85 22.28 20.06
CA THR A 162 -12.37 23.59 20.54
C THR A 162 -11.02 23.51 21.27
N GLU A 163 -10.53 22.29 21.51
CA GLU A 163 -9.21 22.00 22.07
C GLU A 163 -8.71 20.69 21.45
N PHE A 164 -7.42 20.61 21.17
CA PHE A 164 -6.74 19.43 20.66
C PHE A 164 -5.81 18.85 21.71
N VAL A 165 -5.85 17.53 21.87
CA VAL A 165 -4.93 16.75 22.71
C VAL A 165 -3.87 16.15 21.81
N LEU A 166 -2.61 16.29 22.22
CA LEU A 166 -1.46 15.72 21.53
C LEU A 166 -1.00 14.46 22.28
N LEU A 167 -0.90 13.35 21.55
CA LEU A 167 -0.44 12.07 22.08
C LEU A 167 0.72 11.53 21.25
N SER A 168 1.55 10.69 21.85
CA SER A 168 2.43 9.79 21.10
C SER A 168 1.63 8.61 20.52
N ARG A 169 2.27 7.80 19.67
CA ARG A 169 1.68 6.55 19.14
C ARG A 169 1.34 5.53 20.23
N ASP A 170 2.03 5.57 21.35
CA ASP A 170 1.77 4.73 22.53
C ASP A 170 0.81 5.41 23.52
N GLU A 171 0.02 6.39 23.05
CA GLU A 171 -0.98 7.15 23.83
C GLU A 171 -0.43 7.99 24.99
N MET A 172 0.89 8.16 25.10
CA MET A 172 1.50 9.06 26.10
C MET A 172 1.25 10.53 25.75
N PRO A 173 0.91 11.40 26.73
CA PRO A 173 0.52 12.78 26.46
C PRO A 173 1.71 13.69 26.13
N TYR A 174 1.56 14.49 25.08
CA TYR A 174 2.48 15.56 24.65
C TYR A 174 1.96 16.97 24.97
N GLY A 175 0.73 17.09 25.48
CA GLY A 175 0.14 18.36 25.90
C GLY A 175 -1.21 18.63 25.23
N THR A 176 -1.71 19.85 25.39
CA THR A 176 -2.94 20.32 24.75
C THR A 176 -2.69 21.61 23.98
N CYS A 177 -3.49 21.86 22.96
CA CYS A 177 -3.43 23.06 22.13
C CYS A 177 -4.84 23.59 21.85
N SER A 178 -4.99 24.91 21.85
CA SER A 178 -6.26 25.55 21.48
C SER A 178 -6.64 25.32 20.02
N ASP A 179 -5.66 25.29 19.12
CA ASP A 179 -5.90 25.12 17.69
C ASP A 179 -4.67 24.52 16.99
N VAL A 180 -4.86 24.09 15.74
CA VAL A 180 -3.83 23.51 14.86
C VAL A 180 -4.06 24.00 13.43
N THR A 181 -2.97 24.25 12.71
CA THR A 181 -2.99 24.66 11.29
C THR A 181 -2.01 23.84 10.46
N GLY A 182 -2.28 23.72 9.16
CA GLY A 182 -1.53 22.86 8.23
C GLY A 182 -1.96 21.38 8.27
N VAL A 183 -2.85 21.03 9.19
CA VAL A 183 -3.53 19.74 9.32
C VAL A 183 -4.99 19.89 8.89
N PHE A 184 -5.63 18.77 8.59
CA PHE A 184 -6.95 18.67 7.98
C PHE A 184 -6.98 19.29 6.59
N ARG A 185 -7.08 18.42 5.58
CA ARG A 185 -6.94 18.79 4.17
C ARG A 185 -8.17 18.41 3.36
N GLU A 186 -8.45 19.22 2.35
CA GLU A 186 -9.35 18.83 1.28
C GLU A 186 -8.70 17.74 0.40
N GLN A 187 -9.53 17.03 -0.36
CA GLN A 187 -9.04 16.01 -1.28
C GLN A 187 -8.15 16.68 -2.33
N ALA A 188 -6.93 16.17 -2.52
CA ALA A 188 -6.07 16.69 -3.58
C ALA A 188 -6.52 16.14 -4.94
N ALA A 189 -6.15 16.83 -6.03
CA ALA A 189 -6.32 16.27 -7.36
C ALA A 189 -5.37 15.07 -7.57
N SER A 190 -5.76 14.16 -8.48
CA SER A 190 -4.86 13.07 -8.87
C SER A 190 -3.55 13.61 -9.46
N PRO A 191 -2.37 13.11 -9.04
CA PRO A 191 -1.10 13.42 -9.68
C PRO A 191 -1.06 13.02 -11.16
N VAL A 192 -1.86 12.02 -11.54
CA VAL A 192 -2.08 11.60 -12.92
C VAL A 192 -3.56 11.83 -13.25
N PRO A 193 -3.91 12.95 -13.93
CA PRO A 193 -5.30 13.30 -14.18
C PRO A 193 -6.03 12.32 -15.10
N GLN A 194 -5.30 11.60 -15.95
CA GLN A 194 -5.86 10.70 -16.95
C GLN A 194 -5.05 9.41 -17.07
N VAL A 195 -5.77 8.29 -17.12
CA VAL A 195 -5.25 6.98 -17.47
C VAL A 195 -5.74 6.63 -18.86
N ARG A 196 -4.85 6.09 -19.71
CA ARG A 196 -5.21 5.62 -21.06
C ARG A 196 -5.04 4.12 -21.14
N LEU A 197 -6.14 3.44 -21.46
CA LEU A 197 -6.16 2.01 -21.72
C LEU A 197 -6.04 1.81 -23.23
N LEU A 198 -5.00 1.16 -23.71
CA LEU A 198 -4.70 1.07 -25.14
C LEU A 198 -4.97 -0.32 -25.70
N GLY A 199 -5.51 -0.37 -26.91
CA GLY A 199 -5.76 -1.62 -27.63
C GLY A 199 -6.72 -2.53 -26.87
N CYS A 200 -7.80 -1.95 -26.35
CA CYS A 200 -8.74 -2.67 -25.51
C CYS A 200 -9.82 -3.38 -26.32
N ARG A 201 -10.13 -4.61 -25.90
CA ARG A 201 -11.37 -5.30 -26.21
C ARG A 201 -12.33 -5.09 -25.03
N PRO A 202 -13.27 -4.13 -25.12
CA PRO A 202 -14.22 -3.87 -24.04
C PRO A 202 -15.25 -5.00 -23.91
N GLU A 203 -15.65 -5.28 -22.69
CA GLU A 203 -16.80 -6.13 -22.37
C GLU A 203 -18.06 -5.26 -22.18
N THR A 204 -19.23 -5.90 -22.03
CA THR A 204 -20.54 -5.23 -21.97
C THR A 204 -20.61 -4.03 -21.02
N PRO A 205 -20.07 -4.08 -19.78
CA PRO A 205 -20.16 -2.93 -18.88
C PRO A 205 -19.33 -1.73 -19.39
N MET A 206 -18.13 -1.97 -19.92
CA MET A 206 -17.30 -0.91 -20.51
C MET A 206 -17.93 -0.34 -21.78
N LEU A 207 -18.55 -1.17 -22.62
CA LEU A 207 -19.33 -0.69 -23.78
C LEU A 207 -20.47 0.22 -23.35
N THR A 208 -21.16 -0.12 -22.26
CA THR A 208 -22.23 0.72 -21.69
C THR A 208 -21.71 2.07 -21.21
N ALA A 209 -20.52 2.10 -20.60
CA ALA A 209 -19.86 3.34 -20.21
C ALA A 209 -19.48 4.20 -21.43
N LEU A 210 -18.94 3.57 -22.48
CA LEU A 210 -18.58 4.23 -23.74
C LEU A 210 -19.81 4.81 -24.47
N ASP A 211 -20.92 4.08 -24.51
CA ASP A 211 -22.18 4.56 -25.12
C ASP A 211 -22.79 5.76 -24.37
N ALA A 212 -22.42 5.95 -23.10
CA ALA A 212 -22.83 7.08 -22.29
C ALA A 212 -21.95 8.34 -22.49
N VAL A 213 -20.83 8.25 -23.21
CA VAL A 213 -19.96 9.40 -23.52
C VAL A 213 -20.74 10.47 -24.29
N GLY A 214 -20.57 11.73 -23.87
CA GLY A 214 -21.31 12.87 -24.41
C GLY A 214 -22.73 13.06 -23.86
N GLN A 215 -23.24 12.16 -23.01
CA GLN A 215 -24.54 12.32 -22.36
C GLN A 215 -24.40 13.18 -21.08
N ALA A 216 -24.99 14.37 -21.07
CA ALA A 216 -24.95 15.30 -19.94
C ALA A 216 -25.98 15.03 -18.82
N THR A 217 -26.75 13.94 -18.91
CA THR A 217 -27.72 13.58 -17.86
C THR A 217 -27.01 13.02 -16.63
N GLU A 218 -27.57 13.19 -15.43
CA GLU A 218 -27.01 12.56 -14.20
C GLU A 218 -26.81 11.05 -14.37
N ALA A 219 -27.79 10.36 -14.98
CA ALA A 219 -27.69 8.94 -15.27
C ALA A 219 -26.56 8.61 -16.26
N GLY A 220 -26.32 9.47 -17.26
CA GLY A 220 -25.20 9.35 -18.19
C GLY A 220 -23.84 9.59 -17.52
N LEU A 221 -23.76 10.55 -16.60
CA LEU A 221 -22.56 10.79 -15.78
C LEU A 221 -22.25 9.59 -14.88
N ARG A 222 -23.26 9.00 -14.23
CA ARG A 222 -23.08 7.80 -13.41
C ARG A 222 -22.60 6.61 -14.23
N ARG A 223 -23.24 6.32 -15.36
CA ARG A 223 -22.87 5.20 -16.24
C ARG A 223 -21.44 5.26 -16.78
N ARG A 224 -20.77 6.42 -16.73
CA ARG A 224 -19.37 6.56 -17.14
C ARG A 224 -18.37 6.32 -16.01
N ARG A 225 -18.82 6.23 -14.76
CA ARG A 225 -17.95 5.96 -13.61
C ARG A 225 -17.53 4.50 -13.65
N ILE A 226 -16.24 4.25 -13.57
CA ILE A 226 -15.67 2.90 -13.51
C ILE A 226 -14.71 2.79 -12.33
N ARG A 227 -14.54 1.58 -11.83
CA ARG A 227 -13.52 1.18 -10.87
C ARG A 227 -13.19 -0.27 -11.14
N ALA A 228 -11.94 -0.54 -11.48
CA ALA A 228 -11.48 -1.89 -11.75
C ALA A 228 -10.10 -2.14 -11.18
N GLU A 229 -9.95 -3.30 -10.56
CA GLU A 229 -8.66 -3.88 -10.22
C GLU A 229 -7.96 -4.35 -11.49
N VAL A 230 -6.64 -4.17 -11.51
CA VAL A 230 -5.81 -4.51 -12.66
C VAL A 230 -5.06 -5.82 -12.44
N TYR A 231 -5.17 -6.70 -13.42
CA TYR A 231 -4.53 -8.00 -13.45
C TYR A 231 -3.54 -8.05 -14.61
N ARG A 232 -2.35 -8.60 -14.36
CA ARG A 232 -1.35 -8.88 -15.40
C ARG A 232 -1.62 -10.27 -15.98
N VAL A 233 -1.77 -10.34 -17.30
CA VAL A 233 -2.05 -11.59 -18.05
C VAL A 233 -0.75 -12.22 -18.56
N ALA A 234 -0.39 -13.39 -18.04
CA ALA A 234 0.78 -14.14 -18.47
C ALA A 234 0.59 -14.78 -19.86
N VAL A 235 1.68 -15.26 -20.45
CA VAL A 235 1.67 -15.89 -21.79
C VAL A 235 0.80 -17.14 -21.87
N ASP A 236 0.55 -17.82 -20.75
CA ASP A 236 -0.31 -19.00 -20.66
C ASP A 236 -1.80 -18.66 -20.47
N GLY A 237 -2.12 -17.36 -20.46
CA GLY A 237 -3.46 -16.81 -20.29
C GLY A 237 -3.94 -16.75 -18.84
N SER A 238 -3.09 -17.09 -17.85
CA SER A 238 -3.39 -16.86 -16.43
C SER A 238 -3.27 -15.37 -16.09
N ALA A 239 -4.10 -14.91 -15.15
CA ALA A 239 -4.13 -13.52 -14.72
C ALA A 239 -3.75 -13.42 -13.23
N GLY A 240 -2.70 -12.65 -12.92
CA GLY A 240 -2.30 -12.34 -11.55
C GLY A 240 -2.71 -10.93 -11.18
N ARG A 241 -3.41 -10.75 -10.06
CA ARG A 241 -3.77 -9.42 -9.56
C ARG A 241 -2.50 -8.61 -9.30
N VAL A 242 -2.44 -7.37 -9.76
CA VAL A 242 -1.43 -6.41 -9.31
C VAL A 242 -2.03 -5.68 -8.11
N ILE A 243 -1.50 -5.98 -6.93
CA ILE A 243 -2.01 -5.42 -5.67
C ILE A 243 -1.91 -3.89 -5.73
N ASP A 244 -2.96 -3.22 -5.23
CA ASP A 244 -3.17 -1.76 -5.26
C ASP A 244 -3.34 -1.10 -6.64
N ALA A 245 -3.16 -1.84 -7.74
CA ALA A 245 -3.39 -1.33 -9.09
C ALA A 245 -4.89 -1.25 -9.38
N VAL A 246 -5.44 -0.02 -9.41
CA VAL A 246 -6.86 0.23 -9.66
C VAL A 246 -7.02 1.36 -10.68
N VAL A 247 -7.79 1.11 -11.73
CA VAL A 247 -8.28 2.15 -12.65
C VAL A 247 -9.64 2.61 -12.12
N SER A 248 -9.69 3.80 -11.54
CA SER A 248 -10.92 4.41 -11.00
C SER A 248 -11.10 5.80 -11.58
N GLY A 249 -12.30 6.11 -12.06
CA GLY A 249 -12.55 7.42 -12.67
C GLY A 249 -13.80 7.48 -13.51
N THR A 250 -13.81 8.41 -14.46
CA THR A 250 -14.89 8.62 -15.43
C THR A 250 -14.37 8.38 -16.84
N VAL A 251 -15.03 7.51 -17.60
CA VAL A 251 -14.73 7.29 -19.02
C VAL A 251 -15.07 8.56 -19.79
N GLU A 252 -14.05 9.18 -20.37
CA GLU A 252 -14.17 10.46 -21.07
C GLU A 252 -14.22 10.28 -22.59
N ALA A 253 -13.45 9.32 -23.13
CA ALA A 253 -13.41 9.06 -24.56
C ALA A 253 -13.11 7.60 -24.89
N GLY A 254 -13.57 7.17 -26.07
CA GLY A 254 -13.18 5.91 -26.71
C GLY A 254 -12.94 6.12 -28.19
N GLU A 255 -11.77 5.70 -28.67
CA GLU A 255 -11.34 5.91 -30.06
C GLU A 255 -10.85 4.59 -30.67
N PRO A 256 -10.99 4.36 -32.00
CA PRO A 256 -10.42 3.20 -32.64
C PRO A 256 -8.90 3.11 -32.39
N SER A 257 -8.43 1.98 -31.88
CA SER A 257 -7.02 1.78 -31.56
C SER A 257 -6.18 1.57 -32.81
N ARG A 258 -4.93 2.05 -32.77
CA ARG A 258 -3.93 1.76 -33.79
C ARG A 258 -3.33 0.36 -33.67
N LEU A 259 -3.57 -0.34 -32.55
CA LEU A 259 -3.00 -1.65 -32.24
C LEU A 259 -3.73 -2.81 -32.91
N GLY A 260 -4.94 -2.58 -33.44
CA GLY A 260 -5.67 -3.63 -34.15
C GLY A 260 -7.09 -3.22 -34.55
N THR A 261 -7.60 -3.87 -35.60
CA THR A 261 -8.97 -3.66 -36.06
C THR A 261 -9.96 -4.15 -35.00
N GLY A 262 -10.90 -3.29 -34.59
CA GLY A 262 -11.92 -3.62 -33.59
C GLY A 262 -11.50 -3.41 -32.14
N LEU A 263 -10.25 -3.00 -31.90
CA LEU A 263 -9.78 -2.56 -30.58
C LEU A 263 -10.04 -1.06 -30.39
N ILE A 264 -10.20 -0.65 -29.12
CA ILE A 264 -10.52 0.73 -28.72
C ILE A 264 -9.47 1.22 -27.72
N ASP A 265 -9.00 2.45 -27.89
CA ASP A 265 -8.24 3.17 -26.87
C ASP A 265 -9.23 3.95 -26.01
N VAL A 266 -9.20 3.76 -24.69
CA VAL A 266 -10.13 4.37 -23.72
C VAL A 266 -9.39 5.35 -22.84
N THR A 267 -9.92 6.57 -22.72
CA THR A 267 -9.38 7.59 -21.81
C THR A 267 -10.29 7.72 -20.59
N VAL A 268 -9.68 7.65 -19.41
CA VAL A 268 -10.36 7.71 -18.12
C VAL A 268 -9.83 8.90 -17.33
N ASP A 269 -10.69 9.86 -17.03
CA ASP A 269 -10.40 10.94 -16.09
C ASP A 269 -10.36 10.32 -14.68
N SER A 270 -9.19 10.38 -14.06
CA SER A 270 -8.88 9.59 -12.87
C SER A 270 -9.49 10.20 -11.61
N ASP A 271 -10.04 9.34 -10.76
CA ASP A 271 -10.30 9.71 -9.38
C ASP A 271 -8.97 10.03 -8.67
N PRO A 272 -9.00 10.86 -7.61
CA PRO A 272 -7.83 11.10 -6.77
C PRO A 272 -7.25 9.78 -6.22
N ARG A 273 -6.01 9.48 -6.63
CA ARG A 273 -5.23 8.31 -6.20
C ARG A 273 -3.76 8.46 -6.61
N GLU A 274 -2.83 7.91 -5.85
CA GLU A 274 -1.43 7.79 -6.28
C GLU A 274 -1.23 6.69 -7.33
N PRO A 275 -0.43 6.94 -8.39
CA PRO A 275 0.00 5.88 -9.30
C PRO A 275 0.99 4.95 -8.61
N LEU A 276 1.18 3.77 -9.19
CA LEU A 276 2.17 2.81 -8.71
C LEU A 276 3.57 3.11 -9.29
N PRO A 277 4.66 2.75 -8.60
CA PRO A 277 6.02 2.89 -9.14
C PRO A 277 6.21 2.17 -10.47
N SER A 278 6.92 2.79 -11.42
CA SER A 278 7.14 2.23 -12.76
C SER A 278 7.96 0.94 -12.74
N GLY A 279 8.85 0.80 -11.75
CA GLY A 279 9.70 -0.37 -11.56
C GLY A 279 8.93 -1.69 -11.33
N ILE A 280 7.65 -1.63 -10.97
CA ILE A 280 6.78 -2.82 -10.85
C ILE A 280 6.63 -3.53 -12.20
N LEU A 281 6.65 -2.81 -13.32
CA LEU A 281 6.57 -3.42 -14.64
C LEU A 281 7.73 -4.43 -14.85
N GLY A 282 8.95 -4.06 -14.44
CA GLY A 282 10.10 -4.95 -14.47
C GLY A 282 9.99 -6.14 -13.52
N ILE A 283 9.25 -6.01 -12.41
CA ILE A 283 8.93 -7.15 -11.53
C ILE A 283 7.97 -8.11 -12.26
N LEU A 284 6.90 -7.58 -12.85
CA LEU A 284 5.87 -8.37 -13.55
C LEU A 284 6.43 -9.14 -14.75
N GLU A 285 7.46 -8.62 -15.41
CA GLU A 285 8.18 -9.32 -16.49
C GLU A 285 8.72 -10.69 -16.05
N HIS A 286 9.22 -10.81 -14.81
CA HIS A 286 9.72 -12.10 -14.28
C HIS A 286 8.63 -13.17 -14.14
N TRP A 287 7.36 -12.76 -14.08
CA TRP A 287 6.19 -13.66 -14.00
C TRP A 287 5.48 -13.88 -15.33
N ASN A 288 5.93 -13.27 -16.42
CA ASN A 288 5.24 -13.35 -17.71
C ASN A 288 5.14 -14.79 -18.24
N ALA A 289 6.14 -15.62 -17.97
CA ALA A 289 6.18 -17.04 -18.33
C ALA A 289 5.72 -17.97 -17.19
N GLY A 290 5.03 -17.42 -16.19
CA GLY A 290 4.73 -18.09 -14.92
C GLY A 290 5.79 -17.78 -13.86
N ARG A 291 5.71 -18.49 -12.73
CA ARG A 291 6.55 -18.22 -11.55
C ARG A 291 8.05 -18.31 -11.87
N PRO A 292 8.89 -17.37 -11.36
CA PRO A 292 10.33 -17.40 -11.61
C PRO A 292 10.99 -18.72 -11.19
N ALA A 293 12.06 -19.11 -11.88
CA ALA A 293 12.83 -20.32 -11.57
C ALA A 293 14.05 -20.05 -10.67
N GLU A 294 14.52 -18.82 -10.61
CA GLU A 294 15.71 -18.41 -9.86
C GLU A 294 15.33 -17.63 -8.59
N LYS A 295 16.06 -17.86 -7.50
CA LYS A 295 15.90 -17.12 -6.25
C LYS A 295 16.63 -15.78 -6.31
N SER A 296 16.23 -14.86 -5.44
CA SER A 296 16.95 -13.61 -5.18
C SER A 296 17.00 -12.63 -6.36
N LEU A 297 16.13 -12.78 -7.35
CA LEU A 297 15.95 -11.79 -8.41
C LEU A 297 15.49 -10.43 -7.85
N TRP A 298 14.86 -10.44 -6.67
CA TRP A 298 14.50 -9.23 -5.92
C TRP A 298 15.67 -8.49 -5.27
N ALA A 299 16.85 -9.11 -5.17
CA ALA A 299 17.96 -8.57 -4.37
C ALA A 299 18.47 -7.21 -4.91
N GLY A 300 18.40 -7.01 -6.23
CA GLY A 300 18.84 -5.78 -6.89
C GLY A 300 17.87 -4.61 -6.75
N TYR A 301 16.63 -4.86 -6.34
CA TYR A 301 15.63 -3.82 -6.12
C TYR A 301 15.87 -3.07 -4.80
N ASP A 302 15.40 -1.83 -4.73
CA ASP A 302 15.33 -1.09 -3.49
C ASP A 302 14.22 -1.62 -2.57
N ARG A 303 14.06 -0.99 -1.40
CA ARG A 303 13.05 -1.39 -0.41
C ARG A 303 11.63 -1.31 -0.97
N GLU A 304 11.35 -0.38 -1.87
CA GLU A 304 10.01 -0.20 -2.44
C GLU A 304 9.63 -1.33 -3.35
N LEU A 305 10.50 -1.60 -4.30
CA LEU A 305 10.28 -2.65 -5.27
C LEU A 305 10.38 -4.04 -4.63
N ARG A 306 11.12 -4.23 -3.52
CA ARG A 306 11.04 -5.46 -2.72
C ARG A 306 9.68 -5.67 -2.04
N HIS A 307 9.05 -4.61 -1.55
CA HIS A 307 7.68 -4.72 -1.02
C HIS A 307 6.71 -5.14 -2.11
N HIS A 308 6.78 -4.51 -3.29
CA HIS A 308 5.95 -4.90 -4.43
C HIS A 308 6.26 -6.31 -4.96
N TRP A 309 7.52 -6.75 -4.90
CA TRP A 309 7.88 -8.15 -5.21
C TRP A 309 7.13 -9.13 -4.31
N ALA A 310 7.05 -8.86 -3.00
CA ALA A 310 6.28 -9.68 -2.08
C ALA A 310 4.76 -9.65 -2.40
N GLY A 311 4.23 -8.50 -2.84
CA GLY A 311 2.85 -8.39 -3.33
C GLY A 311 2.57 -9.21 -4.60
N VAL A 312 3.49 -9.20 -5.58
CA VAL A 312 3.39 -10.06 -6.78
C VAL A 312 3.49 -11.54 -6.38
N ALA A 313 4.39 -11.89 -5.47
CA ALA A 313 4.50 -13.25 -4.94
C ALA A 313 3.19 -13.71 -4.26
N LEU A 314 2.50 -12.81 -3.54
CA LEU A 314 1.18 -13.08 -2.94
C LEU A 314 0.13 -13.40 -4.00
N ALA A 315 0.05 -12.58 -5.06
CA ALA A 315 -0.89 -12.78 -6.16
C ALA A 315 -0.67 -14.11 -6.91
N HIS A 316 0.60 -14.58 -6.95
CA HIS A 316 0.98 -15.85 -7.58
C HIS A 316 1.17 -16.99 -6.57
N ARG A 317 0.65 -16.87 -5.35
CA ARG A 317 0.82 -17.90 -4.32
C ARG A 317 0.21 -19.22 -4.78
N SER A 318 0.88 -20.30 -4.42
CA SER A 318 0.36 -21.64 -4.68
C SER A 318 -0.61 -22.05 -3.57
N ASN A 319 -1.78 -22.58 -3.93
CA ASN A 319 -2.71 -23.19 -2.96
C ASN A 319 -2.30 -24.63 -2.58
N MET A 320 -1.01 -24.93 -2.66
CA MET A 320 -0.48 -26.24 -2.28
C MET A 320 -0.60 -26.42 -0.77
N PRO A 321 -0.90 -27.65 -0.29
CA PRO A 321 -0.91 -27.94 1.13
C PRO A 321 0.43 -27.59 1.76
N ASP A 322 0.39 -27.17 3.03
CA ASP A 322 1.60 -26.94 3.81
C ASP A 322 2.49 -28.17 3.82
N ARG A 323 3.81 -27.95 3.78
CA ARG A 323 4.74 -29.04 4.09
C ARG A 323 4.59 -29.47 5.55
N PRO A 324 4.87 -30.75 5.86
CA PRO A 324 4.68 -31.28 7.21
C PRO A 324 5.44 -30.51 8.29
N ALA A 325 4.91 -30.53 9.52
CA ALA A 325 5.64 -30.04 10.69
C ALA A 325 6.99 -30.75 10.85
N GLY A 326 7.97 -30.03 11.37
CA GLY A 326 9.38 -30.47 11.49
C GLY A 326 10.19 -30.30 10.21
N THR A 327 9.60 -29.78 9.12
CA THR A 327 10.36 -29.45 7.89
C THR A 327 11.46 -28.43 8.22
N THR A 328 12.63 -28.60 7.61
CA THR A 328 13.70 -27.60 7.68
C THR A 328 13.69 -26.75 6.41
N TYR A 329 13.78 -25.43 6.59
CA TYR A 329 13.86 -24.45 5.51
C TYR A 329 15.17 -23.67 5.62
N ASP A 330 15.80 -23.42 4.47
CA ASP A 330 17.04 -22.67 4.37
C ASP A 330 16.73 -21.27 3.82
N LEU A 331 16.93 -20.26 4.68
CA LEU A 331 16.78 -18.85 4.34
C LEU A 331 18.16 -18.27 3.99
N ASP A 332 18.26 -17.74 2.77
CA ASP A 332 19.44 -17.03 2.29
C ASP A 332 19.41 -15.57 2.76
N GLY A 333 20.23 -15.25 3.76
CA GLY A 333 20.26 -13.94 4.40
C GLY A 333 21.12 -12.90 3.70
N ARG A 334 21.81 -13.24 2.59
CA ARG A 334 22.79 -12.36 1.92
C ARG A 334 22.26 -10.99 1.54
N PHE A 335 20.95 -10.89 1.32
CA PHE A 335 20.28 -9.68 0.85
C PHE A 335 19.27 -9.12 1.85
N VAL A 336 19.25 -9.62 3.09
CA VAL A 336 18.35 -9.13 4.15
C VAL A 336 18.96 -7.87 4.80
N THR A 337 18.94 -6.78 4.05
CA THR A 337 19.45 -5.45 4.45
C THR A 337 18.37 -4.52 5.01
N ASP A 338 17.13 -5.00 5.02
CA ASP A 338 15.91 -4.31 5.42
C ASP A 338 14.79 -5.34 5.61
N ILE A 339 13.68 -4.89 6.20
CA ILE A 339 12.56 -5.78 6.55
C ILE A 339 11.86 -6.32 5.29
N GLU A 340 11.81 -5.56 4.20
CA GLU A 340 11.27 -6.02 2.93
C GLU A 340 12.10 -7.15 2.32
N GLY A 341 13.43 -7.03 2.35
CA GLY A 341 14.34 -8.11 1.96
C GLY A 341 14.17 -9.38 2.81
N PHE A 342 13.86 -9.25 4.11
CA PHE A 342 13.51 -10.41 4.94
C PHE A 342 12.25 -11.12 4.43
N TYR A 343 11.18 -10.38 4.13
CA TYR A 343 9.93 -10.95 3.63
C TYR A 343 10.12 -11.68 2.29
N CYS A 344 10.91 -11.12 1.36
CA CYS A 344 11.26 -11.82 0.13
C CYS A 344 12.07 -13.10 0.40
N ALA A 345 13.08 -13.03 1.28
CA ALA A 345 13.96 -14.16 1.58
C ALA A 345 13.21 -15.33 2.25
N ILE A 346 12.36 -15.06 3.25
CA ILE A 346 11.58 -16.11 3.92
C ILE A 346 10.52 -16.72 2.99
N GLY A 347 9.89 -15.90 2.15
CA GLY A 347 8.99 -16.36 1.11
C GLY A 347 9.66 -17.35 0.16
N GLU A 348 10.88 -17.06 -0.28
CA GLU A 348 11.66 -17.96 -1.13
C GLU A 348 12.22 -19.19 -0.43
N ALA A 349 12.54 -19.08 0.86
CA ALA A 349 12.96 -20.20 1.69
C ALA A 349 11.85 -21.25 1.78
N ILE A 350 10.61 -20.82 2.04
CA ILE A 350 9.48 -21.70 2.31
C ILE A 350 8.85 -22.22 1.02
N ASN A 351 8.56 -21.31 0.09
CA ASN A 351 7.76 -21.64 -1.08
C ASN A 351 8.57 -21.79 -2.36
N GLY A 352 9.89 -21.53 -2.35
CA GLY A 352 10.77 -21.56 -3.54
C GLY A 352 10.87 -20.19 -4.24
N PRO A 353 11.61 -20.09 -5.37
CA PRO A 353 11.78 -18.85 -6.16
C PRO A 353 10.52 -17.99 -6.31
N GLY A 354 10.59 -16.68 -6.06
CA GLY A 354 9.41 -15.79 -6.11
C GLY A 354 8.27 -16.19 -5.17
N GLY A 355 8.57 -16.86 -4.05
CA GLY A 355 7.59 -17.36 -3.09
C GLY A 355 7.14 -16.31 -2.09
N TYR A 356 5.90 -16.44 -1.61
CA TYR A 356 5.31 -15.56 -0.62
C TYR A 356 5.27 -16.22 0.77
N PHE A 357 5.64 -15.49 1.82
CA PHE A 357 5.39 -15.87 3.21
C PHE A 357 5.32 -14.62 4.10
N GLY A 358 4.42 -13.71 3.73
CA GLY A 358 4.26 -12.40 4.38
C GLY A 358 4.96 -11.27 3.61
N TRP A 359 4.49 -10.05 3.86
CA TRP A 359 4.97 -8.77 3.27
C TRP A 359 4.86 -7.59 4.26
N ASN A 360 4.32 -7.86 5.45
CA ASN A 360 4.29 -7.03 6.64
C ASN A 360 4.18 -7.98 7.87
N LEU A 361 4.13 -7.44 9.09
CA LEU A 361 4.12 -8.25 10.31
C LEU A 361 2.84 -9.07 10.48
N ASP A 362 1.67 -8.49 10.22
CA ASP A 362 0.38 -9.19 10.35
C ASP A 362 0.27 -10.34 9.35
N ALA A 363 0.70 -10.11 8.12
CA ALA A 363 0.71 -11.12 7.09
C ALA A 363 1.73 -12.23 7.35
N LEU A 364 2.88 -11.91 7.96
CA LEU A 364 3.84 -12.92 8.40
C LEU A 364 3.24 -13.76 9.54
N ASP A 365 2.63 -13.11 10.53
CA ASP A 365 1.95 -13.72 11.66
C ASP A 365 0.83 -14.68 11.19
N ASP A 366 0.05 -14.28 10.18
CA ASP A 366 -0.92 -15.15 9.50
C ASP A 366 -0.28 -16.32 8.76
N CYS A 367 0.83 -16.09 8.05
CA CYS A 367 1.56 -17.16 7.36
C CYS A 367 2.09 -18.21 8.34
N LEU A 368 2.55 -17.78 9.52
CA LEU A 368 3.06 -18.65 10.57
C LEU A 368 1.98 -19.55 11.20
N ARG A 369 0.70 -19.17 11.10
CA ARG A 369 -0.45 -20.00 11.50
C ARG A 369 -0.76 -21.14 10.51
N GLY A 370 -0.07 -21.19 9.38
CA GLY A 370 -0.21 -22.22 8.35
C GLY A 370 -1.22 -21.87 7.25
N ARG A 371 -1.35 -22.75 6.26
CA ARG A 371 -2.04 -22.59 4.96
C ARG A 371 -1.28 -21.75 3.92
N PHE A 372 -0.02 -21.46 4.19
CA PHE A 372 0.84 -20.64 3.34
C PHE A 372 2.15 -21.36 2.96
N GLY A 373 2.18 -22.69 3.04
CA GLY A 373 3.28 -23.53 2.56
C GLY A 373 4.13 -24.18 3.67
N ALA A 374 3.95 -23.76 4.92
CA ALA A 374 4.64 -24.33 6.08
C ALA A 374 3.69 -24.53 7.25
N ARG A 375 3.73 -25.71 7.86
CA ARG A 375 2.98 -26.02 9.08
C ARG A 375 3.93 -25.97 10.28
N ALA A 376 3.62 -25.13 11.27
CA ALA A 376 4.33 -25.11 12.54
C ALA A 376 4.10 -26.39 13.38
N PRO A 377 5.06 -26.79 14.24
CA PRO A 377 6.41 -26.24 14.36
C PRO A 377 7.30 -26.63 13.18
N PHE A 378 8.30 -25.79 12.83
CA PHE A 378 9.29 -26.10 11.81
C PHE A 378 10.64 -25.44 12.13
N ARG A 379 11.70 -25.82 11.41
CA ARG A 379 13.05 -25.30 11.62
C ARG A 379 13.45 -24.36 10.48
N LEU A 380 14.00 -23.19 10.82
CA LEU A 380 14.50 -22.20 9.88
C LEU A 380 16.01 -22.02 10.07
N VAL A 381 16.81 -22.47 9.10
CA VAL A 381 18.26 -22.20 9.07
C VAL A 381 18.49 -20.91 8.32
N TRP A 382 18.92 -19.87 9.03
CA TRP A 382 19.15 -18.54 8.49
C TRP A 382 20.65 -18.34 8.22
N HIS A 383 21.04 -18.48 6.96
CA HIS A 383 22.43 -18.30 6.52
C HIS A 383 22.76 -16.81 6.35
N ASP A 384 24.01 -16.42 6.60
CA ASP A 384 24.46 -15.02 6.50
C ASP A 384 23.66 -14.05 7.39
N SER A 385 23.17 -14.56 8.53
CA SER A 385 22.33 -13.82 9.49
C SER A 385 23.03 -12.60 10.11
N ALA A 386 24.36 -12.56 10.04
CA ALA A 386 25.18 -11.42 10.46
C ALA A 386 24.88 -10.14 9.66
N ILE A 387 24.29 -10.23 8.47
CA ILE A 387 23.85 -9.06 7.68
C ILE A 387 22.59 -8.48 8.32
N ALA A 388 21.55 -9.30 8.53
CA ALA A 388 20.33 -8.87 9.21
C ALA A 388 20.63 -8.26 10.58
N ARG A 389 21.59 -8.82 11.35
CA ARG A 389 22.01 -8.25 12.64
C ARG A 389 22.58 -6.82 12.55
N ARG A 390 23.21 -6.46 11.43
CA ARG A 390 23.76 -5.10 11.23
C ARG A 390 22.71 -4.11 10.74
N HIS A 391 21.68 -4.60 10.05
CA HIS A 391 20.72 -3.76 9.34
C HIS A 391 19.34 -3.66 9.99
N LEU A 392 18.86 -4.74 10.61
CA LEU A 392 17.59 -4.78 11.33
C LEU A 392 17.82 -4.43 12.80
N VAL A 393 18.16 -3.16 13.04
CA VAL A 393 18.48 -2.61 14.37
C VAL A 393 17.40 -1.64 14.83
N ALA A 394 17.35 -1.38 16.14
CA ALA A 394 16.45 -0.39 16.69
C ALA A 394 16.70 1.00 16.08
N GLY A 395 15.63 1.75 15.85
CA GLY A 395 15.67 3.06 15.20
C GLY A 395 14.29 3.43 14.70
N TYR A 396 14.25 4.37 13.76
CA TYR A 396 13.01 4.80 13.12
C TYR A 396 13.06 4.50 11.62
N ASP A 397 12.08 3.76 11.13
CA ASP A 397 11.95 3.42 9.73
C ASP A 397 11.20 4.54 8.99
N ARG A 398 11.95 5.41 8.33
CA ARG A 398 11.40 6.54 7.56
C ARG A 398 10.62 6.14 6.31
N ARG A 399 10.72 4.88 5.87
CA ARG A 399 9.84 4.35 4.81
C ARG A 399 8.45 4.08 5.37
N ARG A 400 8.40 3.37 6.51
CA ARG A 400 7.15 2.95 7.15
C ARG A 400 6.55 4.01 8.08
N LEU A 401 7.33 5.06 8.39
CA LEU A 401 6.97 6.10 9.34
C LEU A 401 6.54 5.47 10.69
N ALA A 402 7.42 4.62 11.21
CA ALA A 402 7.20 3.81 12.41
C ALA A 402 8.53 3.38 13.04
N PRO A 403 8.54 2.89 14.29
CA PRO A 403 9.71 2.22 14.86
C PRO A 403 10.23 1.10 13.94
N ALA A 404 11.55 1.04 13.76
CA ALA A 404 12.18 0.04 12.93
C ALA A 404 12.01 -1.37 13.52
N ILE A 405 11.71 -2.34 12.66
CA ILE A 405 11.62 -3.74 13.07
C ILE A 405 13.04 -4.31 13.20
N THR A 406 13.33 -4.88 14.37
CA THR A 406 14.63 -5.45 14.66
C THR A 406 14.68 -6.95 14.38
N LEU A 407 15.91 -7.47 14.23
CA LEU A 407 16.13 -8.92 14.16
C LEU A 407 15.57 -9.60 15.42
N GLU A 408 15.79 -9.05 16.60
CA GLU A 408 15.30 -9.60 17.87
C GLU A 408 13.78 -9.69 17.91
N TYR A 409 13.08 -8.68 17.39
CA TYR A 409 11.62 -8.70 17.28
C TYR A 409 11.15 -9.85 16.38
N LEU A 410 11.77 -10.01 15.20
CA LEU A 410 11.45 -11.11 14.29
C LEU A 410 11.71 -12.48 14.92
N LEU A 411 12.83 -12.65 15.62
CA LEU A 411 13.13 -13.90 16.33
C LEU A 411 12.11 -14.20 17.43
N GLY A 412 11.66 -13.18 18.16
CA GLY A 412 10.60 -13.30 19.15
C GLY A 412 9.27 -13.75 18.54
N MET A 413 8.87 -13.15 17.42
CA MET A 413 7.66 -13.53 16.69
C MET A 413 7.75 -14.97 16.16
N LEU A 414 8.86 -15.34 15.50
CA LEU A 414 9.09 -16.70 15.01
C LEU A 414 9.04 -17.74 16.15
N ALA A 415 9.67 -17.43 17.29
CA ALA A 415 9.65 -18.30 18.46
C ALA A 415 8.24 -18.46 19.06
N ALA A 416 7.43 -17.40 19.09
CA ALA A 416 6.04 -17.44 19.54
C ALA A 416 5.17 -18.40 18.70
N HIS A 417 5.53 -18.60 17.43
CA HIS A 417 4.91 -19.57 16.52
C HIS A 417 5.63 -20.92 16.46
N HIS A 418 6.47 -21.22 17.45
CA HIS A 418 7.20 -22.49 17.54
C HIS A 418 8.13 -22.78 16.34
N VAL A 419 8.69 -21.74 15.74
CA VAL A 419 9.74 -21.87 14.72
C VAL A 419 11.11 -21.91 15.40
N GLU A 420 11.85 -23.01 15.20
CA GLU A 420 13.23 -23.13 15.68
C GLU A 420 14.17 -22.44 14.69
N VAL A 421 14.72 -21.27 15.07
CA VAL A 421 15.64 -20.52 14.22
C VAL A 421 17.10 -20.84 14.56
N VAL A 422 17.87 -21.25 13.55
CA VAL A 422 19.32 -21.47 13.65
C VAL A 422 20.04 -20.41 12.82
N LEU A 423 20.69 -19.46 13.50
CA LEU A 423 21.48 -18.41 12.88
C LEU A 423 22.87 -18.93 12.50
N ARG A 424 23.29 -18.71 11.25
CA ARG A 424 24.62 -19.04 10.73
C ARG A 424 25.33 -17.81 10.19
#